data_AF-A0A2P5CT78-F1
#
_entry.id   AF-A0A2P5CT78-F1
#
_cell.length_a   1.000
_cell.length_b   1.000
_cell.length_c   1.000
_cell.angle_alpha   90.00
_cell.angle_beta   90.00
_cell.angle_gamma   90.00
#
_symmetry.space_group_name_H-M   'P 1'
#
loop_
_entity.id
_entity.type
_entity.pdbx_description
1 polymer ?
#
loop_
_entity_poly.entity_id
_entity_poly.type
_entity_poly.pdbx_seq_one_letter_code
_entity_poly.pdbx_strand_id
1 'polypeptide(L)'
;MIDFGQSVIHVFDIDRLLCMHAIAACEASNIQVYELCSDYYKLSTWILAYAETIYLMPPKTNWDIPKDEGIIEVLPPPKPNKRGRPKEQRLPSKEKAKEVEKLVSYTDTSDTLRSALFQLVLLNCSS
;
A
#
# COMPACT_ATOMS: atom_id res chain seq x y z
N MET A 1 28.45 6.66 16.92
CA MET A 1 27.94 5.28 16.86
C MET A 1 26.43 5.41 16.90
N ILE A 2 25.78 5.36 15.75
CA ILE A 2 24.31 5.43 15.65
C ILE A 2 23.92 4.10 14.99
N ASP A 3 23.21 3.28 15.75
CA ASP A 3 22.73 1.97 15.36
C ASP A 3 21.60 2.11 14.33
N PHE A 4 21.95 1.96 13.04
CA PHE A 4 20.97 1.90 11.94
C PHE A 4 20.38 0.47 11.76
N GLY A 5 20.47 -0.38 12.79
CA GLY A 5 20.09 -1.80 12.73
C GLY A 5 18.61 -2.11 12.99
N GLN A 6 17.73 -1.12 13.19
CA GLN A 6 16.34 -1.36 13.61
C GLN A 6 15.33 -0.51 12.85
N SER A 7 15.24 -0.68 11.53
CA SER A 7 14.07 -0.17 10.77
C SER A 7 13.42 -1.23 9.88
N VAL A 8 14.11 -2.33 9.59
CA VAL A 8 13.55 -3.46 8.83
C VAL A 8 12.67 -4.37 9.69
N ILE A 9 12.87 -4.34 11.01
CA ILE A 9 12.14 -5.17 12.00
C ILE A 9 10.85 -4.49 12.46
N HIS A 10 10.84 -3.15 12.57
CA HIS A 10 9.73 -2.42 13.20
C HIS A 10 8.41 -2.47 12.41
N VAL A 11 8.46 -2.63 11.08
CA VAL A 11 7.25 -2.80 10.24
C VAL A 11 6.64 -4.19 10.45
N PHE A 12 7.47 -5.20 10.69
CA PHE A 12 7.01 -6.54 11.01
C PHE A 12 6.38 -6.60 12.41
N ASP A 13 6.88 -5.83 13.37
CA ASP A 13 6.31 -5.82 14.73
C ASP A 13 4.87 -5.29 14.79
N ILE A 14 4.52 -4.34 13.89
CA ILE A 14 3.20 -3.69 13.89
C ILE A 14 2.18 -4.53 13.12
N ASP A 15 2.46 -4.83 11.85
CA ASP A 15 1.49 -5.49 10.96
C ASP A 15 1.66 -7.01 10.92
N ARG A 16 2.79 -7.53 11.42
CA ARG A 16 3.17 -8.96 11.32
C ARG A 16 3.11 -9.51 9.89
N LEU A 17 3.25 -8.62 8.92
CA LEU A 17 3.31 -8.89 7.49
C LEU A 17 4.74 -8.68 7.00
N LEU A 18 5.17 -9.55 6.08
CA LEU A 18 6.50 -9.50 5.50
C LEU A 18 6.64 -8.28 4.59
N CYS A 19 7.71 -7.52 4.75
CA CYS A 19 8.05 -6.46 3.81
C CYS A 19 8.56 -7.04 2.48
N MET A 20 8.62 -6.22 1.42
CA MET A 20 9.11 -6.67 0.11
C MET A 20 10.53 -7.27 0.16
N HIS A 21 11.39 -6.78 1.06
CA HIS A 21 12.74 -7.33 1.26
C HIS A 21 12.70 -8.71 1.91
N ALA A 22 11.83 -8.90 2.90
CA ALA A 22 11.66 -10.19 3.55
C ALA A 22 11.13 -11.24 2.56
N ILE A 23 10.15 -10.87 1.72
CA ILE A 23 9.63 -11.76 0.67
C ILE A 23 10.75 -12.16 -0.31
N ALA A 24 11.53 -11.19 -0.79
CA ALA A 24 12.66 -11.46 -1.68
C ALA A 24 13.73 -12.38 -1.04
N ALA A 25 14.02 -12.19 0.25
CA ALA A 25 14.95 -13.04 0.99
C ALA A 25 14.41 -14.47 1.20
N CYS A 26 13.09 -14.62 1.40
CA CYS A 26 12.44 -15.93 1.47
C CYS A 26 12.56 -16.68 0.15
N GLU A 27 12.31 -16.00 -0.96
CA GLU A 27 12.46 -16.56 -2.31
C GLU A 27 13.91 -17.00 -2.57
N ALA A 28 14.88 -16.15 -2.21
CA ALA A 28 16.30 -16.48 -2.33
C ALA A 28 16.73 -17.66 -1.46
N SER A 29 16.11 -17.83 -0.29
CA SER A 29 16.40 -18.90 0.67
C SER A 29 15.54 -20.15 0.48
N ASN A 30 14.65 -20.17 -0.51
CA ASN A 30 13.66 -21.22 -0.76
C ASN A 30 12.78 -21.54 0.47
N ILE A 31 12.51 -20.52 1.30
CA ILE A 31 11.62 -20.60 2.46
C ILE A 31 10.22 -20.20 2.03
N GLN A 32 9.20 -20.93 2.49
CA GLN A 32 7.82 -20.59 2.21
C GLN A 32 7.43 -19.32 2.97
N VAL A 33 7.13 -18.25 2.24
CA VAL A 33 6.70 -16.93 2.77
C VAL A 33 5.57 -17.06 3.79
N TYR A 34 4.62 -17.97 3.55
CA TYR A 34 3.47 -18.21 4.41
C TYR A 34 3.81 -18.79 5.79
N GLU A 35 4.97 -19.42 5.95
CA GLU A 35 5.43 -19.96 7.24
C GLU A 35 5.94 -18.86 8.17
N LEU A 36 6.37 -17.74 7.61
CA LEU A 36 6.92 -16.60 8.36
C LEU A 36 5.85 -15.56 8.73
N CYS A 37 4.67 -15.61 8.10
CA CYS A 37 3.54 -14.77 8.48
C CYS A 37 2.92 -15.23 9.80
N SER A 38 2.48 -14.27 10.62
CA SER A 38 1.74 -14.55 11.86
C SER A 38 0.47 -15.37 11.58
N ASP A 39 0.13 -16.27 12.51
CA ASP A 39 -1.06 -17.13 12.43
C ASP A 39 -2.36 -16.36 12.21
N TYR A 40 -2.41 -15.09 12.62
CA TYR A 40 -3.54 -14.18 12.39
C TYR A 40 -3.98 -14.14 10.91
N TYR A 41 -3.04 -14.25 9.96
CA TYR A 41 -3.32 -14.22 8.53
C TYR A 41 -3.49 -15.61 7.91
N LYS A 42 -3.42 -16.69 8.70
CA LYS A 42 -3.65 -18.05 8.19
C LYS A 42 -5.13 -18.30 7.97
N LEU A 43 -5.41 -19.07 6.91
CA LEU A 43 -6.78 -19.45 6.55
C LEU A 43 -7.48 -20.20 7.69
N SER A 44 -6.77 -21.06 8.41
CA SER A 44 -7.29 -21.78 9.58
C SER A 44 -7.86 -20.83 10.64
N THR A 45 -7.17 -19.72 10.90
CA THR A 45 -7.57 -18.71 11.88
C THR A 45 -8.80 -17.94 11.41
N TRP A 46 -8.85 -17.59 10.12
CA TRP A 46 -10.03 -16.97 9.51
C TRP A 46 -11.24 -17.88 9.55
N ILE A 47 -11.08 -19.17 9.21
CA ILE A 47 -12.17 -20.15 9.28
C ILE A 47 -12.73 -20.20 10.70
N LEU A 48 -11.89 -20.20 11.74
CA LEU A 48 -12.34 -20.20 13.13
C LEU A 48 -13.01 -18.87 13.54
N ALA A 49 -12.42 -17.74 13.18
CA ALA A 49 -12.95 -16.41 13.49
C ALA A 49 -14.33 -16.18 12.86
N TYR A 50 -14.58 -16.79 11.70
CA TYR A 50 -15.84 -16.70 10.96
C TYR A 50 -16.71 -17.97 11.07
N ALA A 51 -16.30 -18.98 11.86
CA ALA A 51 -17.09 -20.20 12.09
C ALA A 51 -18.30 -19.90 12.98
N GLU A 52 -18.14 -18.98 13.93
CA GLU A 52 -19.27 -18.41 14.64
C GLU A 52 -20.10 -17.59 13.64
N THR A 53 -21.42 -17.74 13.72
CA THR A 53 -22.34 -17.05 12.80
C THR A 53 -22.08 -15.55 12.88
N ILE A 54 -21.46 -14.98 11.84
CA ILE A 54 -21.48 -13.56 11.57
C ILE A 54 -22.97 -13.23 11.52
N TYR A 55 -23.48 -12.56 12.55
CA TYR A 55 -24.89 -12.29 12.75
C TYR A 55 -25.56 -12.04 11.41
N LEU A 56 -26.44 -12.96 11.00
CA LEU A 56 -27.31 -12.71 9.87
C LEU A 56 -28.07 -11.45 10.25
N MET A 57 -27.74 -10.34 9.59
CA MET A 57 -28.41 -9.07 9.81
C MET A 57 -29.91 -9.37 9.75
N PRO A 58 -30.66 -9.14 10.84
CA PRO A 58 -32.05 -9.54 10.90
C PRO A 58 -32.79 -8.92 9.70
N PRO A 59 -33.80 -9.60 9.13
CA PRO A 59 -34.60 -9.03 8.06
C PRO A 59 -35.03 -7.61 8.42
N LYS A 60 -35.08 -6.68 7.44
CA LYS A 60 -35.45 -5.28 7.70
C LYS A 60 -36.79 -5.12 8.44
N THR A 61 -37.65 -6.14 8.37
CA THR A 61 -38.93 -6.24 9.09
C THR A 61 -38.78 -6.36 10.61
N ASN A 62 -37.62 -6.80 11.09
CA ASN A 62 -37.28 -6.97 12.50
C ASN A 62 -36.47 -5.79 13.06
N TRP A 63 -36.24 -4.75 12.26
CA TRP A 63 -35.56 -3.54 12.73
C TRP A 63 -36.60 -2.67 13.42
N ASP A 64 -36.45 -2.49 14.73
CA ASP A 64 -37.19 -1.48 15.48
C ASP A 64 -36.63 -0.10 15.11
N ILE A 65 -37.08 0.43 13.98
CA ILE A 65 -36.79 1.81 13.54
C ILE A 65 -37.83 2.72 14.22
N PRO A 66 -37.44 3.57 15.19
CA PRO A 66 -38.36 4.55 15.76
C PRO A 66 -39.11 5.32 14.67
N LYS A 67 -40.42 5.47 14.82
CA LYS A 67 -41.26 6.20 13.85
C LYS A 67 -40.94 7.71 13.79
N ASP A 68 -40.18 8.21 14.76
CA ASP A 68 -39.98 9.64 15.03
C ASP A 68 -38.61 10.17 14.56
N GLU A 69 -37.83 9.34 13.89
CA GLU A 69 -36.66 9.77 13.12
C GLU A 69 -37.19 10.28 11.78
N GLY A 70 -37.86 11.43 11.87
CA GLY A 70 -38.18 12.26 10.72
C GLY A 70 -36.92 12.34 9.88
N ILE A 71 -37.06 11.99 8.59
CA ILE A 71 -36.02 11.94 7.57
C ILE A 71 -34.98 13.01 7.88
N ILE A 72 -33.90 12.61 8.56
CA ILE A 72 -32.82 13.54 8.87
C ILE A 72 -32.20 13.77 7.51
N GLU A 73 -32.53 14.88 6.88
CA GLU A 73 -31.82 15.33 5.68
C GLU A 73 -30.38 15.60 6.10
N VAL A 74 -29.54 14.57 6.00
CA VAL A 74 -28.11 14.66 6.22
C VAL A 74 -27.56 15.47 5.05
N LEU A 75 -27.53 16.79 5.23
CA LEU A 75 -26.91 17.68 4.25
C LEU A 75 -25.42 17.33 4.17
N PRO A 76 -24.88 17.16 2.95
CA PRO A 76 -23.45 16.94 2.79
C PRO A 76 -22.69 18.15 3.38
N PRO A 77 -21.53 17.94 4.01
CA PRO A 77 -20.73 19.03 4.54
C PRO A 77 -20.46 20.05 3.43
N PRO A 78 -20.52 21.36 3.73
CA PRO A 78 -20.33 22.40 2.73
C PRO A 78 -18.96 22.22 2.06
N LYS A 79 -18.96 22.02 0.74
CA LYS A 79 -17.71 21.84 -0.01
C LYS A 79 -17.01 23.21 -0.11
N PRO A 80 -15.76 23.35 0.36
CA PRO A 80 -15.00 24.58 0.13
C PRO A 80 -14.80 24.77 -1.38
N ASN A 81 -14.87 26.01 -1.84
CA ASN A 81 -14.55 26.37 -3.22
C ASN A 81 -13.10 25.97 -3.51
N LYS A 82 -12.91 24.93 -4.34
CA LYS A 82 -11.58 24.56 -4.82
C LYS A 82 -11.06 25.70 -5.69
N ARG A 83 -9.91 26.29 -5.34
CA ARG A 83 -9.18 27.14 -6.28
C ARG A 83 -8.95 26.32 -7.55
N GLY A 84 -9.49 26.77 -8.68
CA GLY A 84 -9.40 26.06 -9.94
C GLY A 84 -7.93 25.79 -10.31
N ARG A 85 -7.69 24.70 -11.06
CA ARG A 85 -6.36 24.38 -11.56
C ARG A 85 -5.81 25.60 -12.31
N PRO A 86 -4.63 26.15 -11.93
CA PRO A 86 -3.99 27.20 -12.70
C PRO A 86 -3.84 26.73 -14.14
N LYS A 87 -4.32 27.53 -15.11
CA LYS A 87 -4.17 27.20 -16.53
C LYS A 87 -2.69 27.23 -16.87
N GLU A 88 -2.12 26.07 -17.10
CA GLU A 88 -0.76 25.91 -17.61
C GLU A 88 -0.72 26.47 -19.04
N GLN A 89 -0.02 27.58 -19.23
CA GLN A 89 0.21 28.11 -20.57
C GLN A 89 1.19 27.18 -21.28
N ARG A 90 0.72 26.51 -22.34
CA ARG A 90 1.56 25.64 -23.17
C ARG A 90 2.44 26.48 -24.10
N LEU A 91 3.74 26.22 -24.09
CA LEU A 91 4.68 26.71 -25.10
C LEU A 91 5.09 25.55 -26.03
N PRO A 92 4.96 25.67 -27.37
CA PRO A 92 5.56 24.71 -28.29
C PRO A 92 6.75 25.33 -29.02
N SER A 93 7.91 24.68 -28.95
CA SER A 93 9.07 25.01 -29.78
C SER A 93 9.91 23.74 -30.06
N LYS A 94 10.88 23.84 -30.98
CA LYS A 94 11.75 22.75 -31.49
C LYS A 94 12.62 22.03 -30.44
N GLU A 95 12.50 22.38 -29.16
CA GLU A 95 13.25 21.82 -28.02
C GLU A 95 12.75 20.44 -27.56
N LYS A 96 11.52 20.04 -27.92
CA LYS A 96 10.92 18.77 -27.49
C LYS A 96 11.73 17.52 -27.86
N ALA A 97 12.53 17.55 -28.92
CA ALA A 97 13.40 16.44 -29.31
C ALA A 97 14.57 16.23 -28.33
N LYS A 98 15.18 17.34 -27.84
CA LYS A 98 16.27 17.28 -26.86
C LYS A 98 15.77 16.85 -25.47
N GLU A 99 14.53 17.20 -25.15
CA GLU A 99 13.91 16.77 -23.90
C GLU A 99 13.54 15.28 -23.92
N VAL A 100 13.11 14.75 -25.07
CA VAL A 100 12.91 13.30 -25.24
C VAL A 100 14.23 12.54 -25.12
N GLU A 101 15.33 13.01 -25.69
CA GLU A 101 16.67 12.41 -25.51
C GLU A 101 17.16 12.50 -24.05
N LYS A 102 16.89 13.61 -23.37
CA LYS A 102 17.18 13.75 -21.94
C LYS A 102 16.30 12.82 -21.09
N LEU A 103 15.06 12.56 -21.50
CA LEU A 103 14.17 11.60 -20.84
C LEU A 103 14.60 10.16 -21.10
N VAL A 104 15.04 9.80 -22.31
CA VAL A 104 15.57 8.47 -22.65
C VAL A 104 16.84 8.16 -21.85
N SER A 105 17.76 9.13 -21.75
CA SER A 105 18.95 8.99 -20.90
C SER A 105 18.62 9.01 -19.40
N TYR A 106 17.56 9.73 -18.98
CA TYR A 106 17.05 9.65 -17.61
C TYR A 106 16.40 8.30 -17.31
N THR A 107 15.70 7.68 -18.27
CA THR A 107 15.13 6.34 -18.10
C THR A 107 16.24 5.29 -18.04
N ASP A 108 17.26 5.36 -18.91
CA ASP A 108 18.43 4.46 -18.88
C ASP A 108 19.20 4.58 -17.57
N THR A 109 19.40 5.82 -17.07
CA THR A 109 20.01 6.03 -15.75
C THR A 109 19.10 5.57 -14.62
N SER A 110 17.78 5.77 -14.69
CA SER A 110 16.86 5.27 -13.68
C SER A 110 16.75 3.75 -13.65
N ASP A 111 16.87 3.08 -14.81
CA ASP A 111 16.79 1.62 -14.93
C ASP A 111 18.10 0.95 -14.51
N THR A 112 19.24 1.57 -14.80
CA THR A 112 20.53 1.16 -14.23
C THR A 112 20.61 1.44 -12.73
N LEU A 113 20.06 2.56 -12.24
CA LEU A 113 19.94 2.83 -10.80
C LEU A 113 18.96 1.86 -10.14
N ARG A 114 17.84 1.50 -10.76
CA ARG A 114 16.90 0.48 -10.25
C ARG A 114 17.56 -0.90 -10.20
N SER A 115 18.30 -1.27 -11.24
CA SER A 115 19.08 -2.51 -11.28
C SER A 115 20.16 -2.53 -10.20
N ALA A 116 20.92 -1.44 -10.04
CA ALA A 116 21.94 -1.30 -9.00
C ALA A 116 21.34 -1.26 -7.59
N LEU A 117 20.20 -0.59 -7.39
CA LEU A 117 19.46 -0.60 -6.14
C LEU A 117 18.96 -2.00 -5.80
N PHE A 118 18.50 -2.77 -6.79
CA PHE A 118 18.12 -4.17 -6.60
C PHE A 118 19.33 -5.02 -6.18
N GLN A 119 20.49 -4.85 -6.83
CA GLN A 119 21.73 -5.54 -6.44
C GLN A 119 22.26 -5.10 -5.06
N LEU A 120 22.14 -3.82 -4.69
CA LEU A 120 22.48 -3.32 -3.36
C LEU A 120 21.53 -3.87 -2.28
N VAL A 121 20.23 -3.98 -2.57
CA VAL A 121 19.27 -4.63 -1.68
C VAL A 121 19.66 -6.08 -1.43
N LEU A 122 20.05 -6.82 -2.48
CA LEU A 122 20.52 -8.21 -2.34
C LEU A 122 21.81 -8.32 -1.52
N LEU A 123 22.76 -7.39 -1.69
CA LEU A 123 24.02 -7.37 -0.93
C LEU A 123 23.81 -6.99 0.55
N ASN A 124 22.85 -6.12 0.86
CA ASN A 124 22.53 -5.73 2.24
C ASN A 124 21.61 -6.74 2.96
N CYS A 125 21.05 -7.71 2.25
CA CYS A 125 20.33 -8.83 2.87
C CYS A 125 21.27 -9.95 3.37
N SER A 126 22.58 -9.85 3.14
CA SER A 126 23.57 -10.87 3.55
C SER A 126 24.31 -10.54 4.86
N SER A 127 23.86 -9.58 5.66
CA SER A 127 24.40 -9.28 7.00
C SER A 127 23.35 -9.30 8.09
#